data_AF-A0A359CSB8-F1
#
_entry.id   AF-A0A359CSB8-F1
#
_cell.length_a   1.000
_cell.length_b   1.000
_cell.length_c   1.000
_cell.angle_alpha   90.00
_cell.angle_beta   90.00
_cell.angle_gamma   90.00
#
_symmetry.space_group_name_H-M   'P 1'
#
loop_
_entity.id
_entity.type
_entity.pdbx_description
1 polymer ?
#
loop_
_entity_poly.entity_id
_entity_poly.type
_entity_poly.pdbx_seq_one_letter_code
_entity_poly.pdbx_strand_id
1 'polypeptide(L)'
;MGYKNSYPFIRYAENYLEWENKNALKNIFERLKNTKTRKFKVLHIGDSHIQADIFTGMIRDNLQQIFGYGGRGFIFPYASAKTHSANDYRTFTKGNWESTRNVLKDNPFDMGITGATIFTKDTATGFGFKFYRNNHWDAQNKIRIYTKMSNAAYNLQMKVSGYDSLFTLKFDSTNTLPYVAATLPMIPETLEFSLKKTDSLQQFFECYGLLIEAPENKGILYNSVGINGAGLTSVLKQKLFEQQLAELQPDLVIIDIGGNDYAGGKININEIKLNLEKFIASIKNASPEAAILISCTQDFYRRRRNIGAAKDFSELTREVAFKNNCIHYNYYNIAGGKYAMLKWQKNKLCQRDRIHLTGSGYSLKGELYTQAFLNTYRMFLEEGLPASFLVDSLQTVAADTASNTLSLNTDSLDSGMRKIIYFAEKYERVGTIARKYGVTAADLKKWNKLTGNMVDEGEQLIIYQKINKVKSPNWNAKPHEQNLKKQTSSKEKNQTANTQHYIYVVKSGDSLYTIAQKFKTTVKKLKTLNSLRSDKLKPGQKLKIK
;
A
#
# COMPACT_ATOMS: atom_id res chain seq x y z
N MET A 1 -2.33 -1.03 19.30
CA MET A 1 -0.95 -1.48 18.99
C MET A 1 -0.21 -0.30 18.37
N GLY A 2 1.06 -0.04 18.74
CA GLY A 2 1.86 1.02 18.10
C GLY A 2 2.70 0.49 16.92
N TYR A 3 3.30 1.39 16.15
CA TYR A 3 4.27 1.02 15.11
C TYR A 3 5.57 0.49 15.74
N LYS A 4 6.15 -0.59 15.21
CA LYS A 4 7.39 -1.14 15.75
C LYS A 4 8.59 -0.24 15.48
N ASN A 5 8.61 0.37 14.31
CA ASN A 5 9.64 1.32 13.88
C ASN A 5 8.97 2.57 13.31
N SER A 6 9.59 3.73 13.54
CA SER A 6 9.14 5.00 12.98
C SER A 6 10.13 5.51 11.94
N TYR A 7 9.59 5.90 10.78
CA TYR A 7 10.36 6.46 9.67
C TYR A 7 9.85 7.87 9.35
N PRO A 8 10.72 8.91 9.34
CA PRO A 8 10.29 10.30 9.17
C PRO A 8 9.56 10.62 7.86
N PHE A 9 9.66 9.75 6.85
CA PHE A 9 9.01 9.92 5.56
C PHE A 9 7.65 9.23 5.45
N ILE A 10 7.24 8.48 6.48
CA ILE A 10 5.93 7.83 6.56
C ILE A 10 4.96 8.77 7.28
N ARG A 11 3.75 8.92 6.75
CA ARG A 11 2.76 9.87 7.28
C ARG A 11 1.84 9.23 8.32
N TYR A 12 2.40 8.88 9.47
CA TYR A 12 1.66 8.17 10.53
C TYR A 12 0.42 8.92 11.05
N ALA A 13 0.49 10.25 11.16
CA ALA A 13 -0.62 11.08 11.64
C ALA A 13 -1.80 11.15 10.64
N GLU A 14 -1.53 10.85 9.37
CA GLU A 14 -2.52 10.83 8.29
C GLU A 14 -3.09 9.41 8.08
N ASN A 15 -2.64 8.40 8.84
CA ASN A 15 -2.92 7.00 8.53
C ASN A 15 -4.32 6.55 8.96
N TYR A 16 -5.32 6.88 8.15
CA TYR A 16 -6.74 6.55 8.28
C TYR A 16 -7.33 6.14 6.93
N LEU A 17 -8.51 5.52 6.96
CA LEU A 17 -9.36 5.34 5.78
C LEU A 17 -10.13 6.63 5.47
N GLU A 18 -10.45 6.87 4.20
CA GLU A 18 -11.14 8.06 3.71
C GLU A 18 -12.50 7.71 3.06
N TRP A 19 -13.48 8.60 3.17
CA TRP A 19 -14.77 8.48 2.49
C TRP A 19 -15.43 9.85 2.28
N GLU A 20 -16.17 9.99 1.18
CA GLU A 20 -17.01 11.18 0.93
C GLU A 20 -18.41 11.03 1.53
N ASN A 21 -18.90 9.80 1.67
CA ASN A 21 -20.20 9.51 2.25
C ASN A 21 -20.08 8.34 3.24
N LYS A 22 -20.49 8.56 4.50
CA LYS A 22 -20.39 7.57 5.58
C LYS A 22 -21.12 6.26 5.27
N ASN A 23 -22.06 6.26 4.33
CA ASN A 23 -22.72 5.05 3.86
C ASN A 23 -21.75 4.08 3.17
N ALA A 24 -20.57 4.52 2.74
CA ALA A 24 -19.49 3.65 2.26
C ALA A 24 -18.98 2.67 3.34
N LEU A 25 -19.12 3.05 4.61
CA LEU A 25 -18.76 2.26 5.79
C LEU A 25 -19.99 1.56 6.41
N LYS A 26 -21.15 1.60 5.75
CA LYS A 26 -22.41 1.14 6.33
C LYS A 26 -22.27 -0.30 6.82
N ASN A 27 -22.66 -0.52 8.07
CA ASN A 27 -22.63 -1.79 8.78
C ASN A 27 -21.24 -2.41 9.03
N ILE A 28 -20.12 -1.92 8.46
CA ILE A 28 -18.83 -2.63 8.60
C ILE A 28 -18.35 -2.68 10.04
N PHE A 29 -18.39 -1.55 10.75
CA PHE A 29 -17.86 -1.48 12.11
C PHE A 29 -18.83 -2.03 13.14
N GLU A 30 -20.14 -1.96 12.87
CA GLU A 30 -21.15 -2.70 13.63
C GLU A 30 -20.96 -4.21 13.50
N ARG A 31 -20.71 -4.69 12.28
CA ARG A 31 -20.43 -6.10 12.00
C ARG A 31 -19.10 -6.55 12.62
N LEU A 32 -18.09 -5.69 12.64
CA LEU A 32 -16.79 -5.91 13.28
C LEU A 32 -16.92 -5.98 14.81
N LYS A 33 -17.76 -5.15 15.43
CA LYS A 33 -18.04 -5.18 16.87
C LYS A 33 -18.64 -6.52 17.32
N ASN A 34 -19.34 -7.20 16.41
CA ASN A 34 -20.05 -8.45 16.68
C ASN A 34 -19.26 -9.71 16.31
N THR A 35 -17.93 -9.64 16.18
CA THR A 35 -17.13 -10.82 15.76
C THR A 35 -17.17 -11.99 16.74
N LYS A 36 -17.65 -11.80 17.97
CA LYS A 36 -17.86 -12.89 18.94
C LYS A 36 -19.02 -13.82 18.57
N THR A 37 -19.98 -13.34 17.78
CA THR A 37 -21.24 -14.07 17.45
C THR A 37 -21.48 -14.22 15.95
N ARG A 38 -20.70 -13.52 15.11
CA ARG A 38 -20.69 -13.68 13.65
C ARG A 38 -19.28 -13.61 13.11
N LYS A 39 -18.99 -14.36 12.05
CA LYS A 39 -17.72 -14.24 11.32
C LYS A 39 -17.72 -12.94 10.50
N PHE A 40 -16.68 -12.12 10.66
CA PHE A 40 -16.44 -10.96 9.80
C PHE A 40 -15.52 -11.36 8.64
N LYS A 41 -16.03 -11.28 7.41
CA LYS A 41 -15.34 -11.81 6.23
C LYS A 41 -14.69 -10.68 5.42
N VAL A 42 -13.39 -10.79 5.19
CA VAL A 42 -12.64 -9.86 4.33
C VAL A 42 -12.17 -10.60 3.09
N LEU A 43 -12.29 -9.98 1.92
CA LEU A 43 -11.64 -10.41 0.69
C LEU A 43 -10.68 -9.33 0.20
N HIS A 44 -9.37 -9.58 0.31
CA HIS A 44 -8.32 -8.67 -0.16
C HIS A 44 -7.74 -9.18 -1.47
N ILE A 45 -7.97 -8.42 -2.54
CA ILE A 45 -7.63 -8.76 -3.92
C ILE A 45 -6.45 -7.90 -4.36
N GLY A 46 -5.44 -8.52 -4.96
CA GLY A 46 -4.28 -7.77 -5.47
C GLY A 46 -3.38 -8.50 -6.45
N ASP A 47 -2.13 -8.06 -6.49
CA ASP A 47 -1.11 -8.52 -7.43
C ASP A 47 0.00 -9.34 -6.74
N SER A 48 1.25 -9.18 -7.19
CA SER A 48 2.43 -9.83 -6.61
C SER A 48 2.66 -9.48 -5.14
N HIS A 49 2.26 -8.28 -4.69
CA HIS A 49 2.39 -7.87 -3.31
C HIS A 49 1.49 -8.70 -2.38
N ILE A 50 0.32 -9.13 -2.88
CA ILE A 50 -0.69 -9.88 -2.13
C ILE A 50 -0.47 -11.39 -2.27
N GLN A 51 -0.05 -11.88 -3.45
CA GLN A 51 0.20 -13.33 -3.67
C GLN A 51 1.18 -13.93 -2.65
N ALA A 52 2.22 -13.17 -2.26
CA ALA A 52 3.19 -13.60 -1.26
C ALA A 52 2.59 -13.74 0.14
N ASP A 53 1.45 -13.12 0.40
CA ASP A 53 0.71 -13.11 1.66
C ASP A 53 1.51 -12.65 2.90
N ILE A 54 2.58 -11.87 2.70
CA ILE A 54 3.43 -11.42 3.80
C ILE A 54 2.71 -10.32 4.60
N PHE A 55 2.33 -9.22 3.95
CA PHE A 55 1.71 -8.09 4.66
C PHE A 55 0.23 -8.36 4.98
N THR A 56 -0.51 -9.00 4.07
CA THR A 56 -1.90 -9.42 4.27
C THR A 56 -2.03 -10.52 5.30
N GLY A 57 -1.09 -11.47 5.34
CA GLY A 57 -1.01 -12.47 6.41
C GLY A 57 -0.78 -11.82 7.78
N MET A 58 0.02 -10.75 7.85
CA MET A 58 0.20 -10.01 9.09
C MET A 58 -1.06 -9.19 9.48
N ILE A 59 -1.76 -8.58 8.52
CA ILE A 59 -3.06 -7.93 8.79
C ILE A 59 -4.03 -8.97 9.36
N ARG A 60 -4.12 -10.14 8.73
CA ARG A 60 -4.93 -11.27 9.19
C ARG A 60 -4.57 -11.67 10.63
N ASP A 61 -3.29 -11.87 10.93
CA ASP A 61 -2.83 -12.26 12.27
C ASP A 61 -3.19 -11.19 13.32
N ASN A 62 -2.92 -9.92 13.03
CA ASN A 62 -3.20 -8.81 13.95
C ASN A 62 -4.70 -8.65 14.22
N LEU A 63 -5.52 -8.68 13.17
CA LEU A 63 -6.97 -8.53 13.32
C LEU A 63 -7.58 -9.73 14.04
N GLN A 64 -7.13 -10.95 13.76
CA GLN A 64 -7.61 -12.14 14.47
C GLN A 64 -7.18 -12.16 15.94
N GLN A 65 -6.00 -11.62 16.28
CA GLN A 65 -5.59 -11.46 17.67
C GLN A 65 -6.54 -10.53 18.45
N ILE A 66 -7.09 -9.50 17.79
CA ILE A 66 -7.98 -8.52 18.42
C ILE A 66 -9.44 -9.01 18.43
N PHE A 67 -9.91 -9.53 17.30
CA PHE A 67 -11.32 -9.78 17.04
C PHE A 67 -11.71 -11.26 17.00
N GLY A 68 -10.74 -12.16 17.22
CA GLY A 68 -10.93 -13.62 17.22
C GLY A 68 -10.54 -14.27 15.89
N TYR A 69 -10.07 -15.51 15.98
CA TYR A 69 -9.76 -16.36 14.82
C TYR A 69 -11.05 -16.76 14.08
N GLY A 70 -11.13 -16.46 12.79
CA GLY A 70 -12.24 -16.88 11.92
C GLY A 70 -11.81 -17.82 10.80
N GLY A 71 -10.51 -18.12 10.71
CA GLY A 71 -9.96 -19.01 9.70
C GLY A 71 -8.71 -18.46 9.03
N ARG A 72 -8.05 -19.34 8.27
CA ARG A 72 -6.89 -18.94 7.46
C ARG A 72 -7.29 -18.19 6.18
N GLY A 73 -8.48 -18.41 5.64
CA GLY A 73 -8.90 -17.86 4.36
C GLY A 73 -8.42 -18.68 3.17
N PHE A 74 -8.49 -18.10 1.97
CA PHE A 74 -8.10 -18.78 0.73
C PHE A 74 -6.62 -19.20 0.70
N ILE A 75 -6.41 -20.39 0.12
CA ILE A 75 -5.13 -20.95 -0.29
C ILE A 75 -5.28 -21.55 -1.71
N PHE A 76 -4.16 -21.73 -2.39
CA PHE A 76 -4.13 -22.25 -3.76
C PHE A 76 -2.93 -23.17 -3.99
N PRO A 77 -3.06 -24.28 -4.75
CA PRO A 77 -1.97 -25.20 -5.09
C PRO A 77 -1.02 -24.61 -6.15
N TYR A 78 -0.27 -23.58 -5.76
CA TYR A 78 0.57 -22.78 -6.65
C TYR A 78 1.63 -23.57 -7.44
N ALA A 79 2.17 -24.67 -6.88
CA ALA A 79 3.09 -25.55 -7.58
C ALA A 79 2.46 -26.20 -8.82
N SER A 80 1.20 -26.63 -8.73
CA SER A 80 0.44 -27.19 -9.85
C SER A 80 0.16 -26.13 -10.93
N ALA A 81 0.05 -24.85 -10.55
CA ALA A 81 -0.06 -23.73 -11.49
C ALA A 81 1.29 -23.07 -11.87
N LYS A 82 2.42 -23.70 -11.51
CA LYS A 82 3.79 -23.25 -11.84
C LYS A 82 4.04 -21.79 -11.43
N THR A 83 3.62 -21.42 -10.22
CA THR A 83 3.83 -20.08 -9.67
C THR A 83 4.25 -20.12 -8.19
N HIS A 84 4.59 -18.96 -7.63
CA HIS A 84 5.13 -18.85 -6.28
C HIS A 84 4.05 -19.08 -5.21
N SER A 85 4.44 -19.76 -4.13
CA SER A 85 3.56 -19.96 -2.97
C SER A 85 3.43 -18.71 -2.11
N ALA A 86 2.42 -18.70 -1.24
CA ALA A 86 2.33 -17.75 -0.12
C ALA A 86 3.44 -18.00 0.92
N ASN A 87 3.64 -17.06 1.82
CA ASN A 87 4.74 -17.11 2.80
C ASN A 87 4.53 -18.14 3.93
N ASP A 88 3.29 -18.48 4.26
CA ASP A 88 2.95 -19.32 5.42
C ASP A 88 2.73 -20.80 5.10
N TYR A 89 2.74 -21.17 3.82
CA TYR A 89 2.70 -22.57 3.37
C TYR A 89 3.49 -22.78 2.07
N ARG A 90 3.99 -24.00 1.88
CA ARG A 90 4.51 -24.46 0.58
C ARG A 90 3.50 -25.39 -0.08
N THR A 91 3.54 -25.41 -1.40
CA THR A 91 2.75 -26.34 -2.22
C THR A 91 3.65 -27.30 -2.95
N PHE A 92 3.20 -28.53 -3.12
CA PHE A 92 3.85 -29.54 -3.94
C PHE A 92 2.83 -30.17 -4.89
N THR A 93 3.33 -30.80 -5.95
CA THR A 93 2.52 -31.37 -7.02
C THR A 93 3.06 -32.73 -7.41
N LYS A 94 2.16 -33.64 -7.79
CA LYS A 94 2.48 -34.92 -8.41
C LYS A 94 1.85 -34.96 -9.80
N GLY A 95 2.62 -35.42 -10.78
CA GLY A 95 2.18 -35.45 -12.18
C GLY A 95 2.10 -34.07 -12.80
N ASN A 96 1.60 -34.02 -14.04
CA ASN A 96 1.50 -32.81 -14.83
C ASN A 96 0.11 -32.19 -14.71
N TRP A 97 0.08 -30.88 -14.46
CA TRP A 97 -1.15 -30.09 -14.44
C TRP A 97 -1.13 -29.10 -15.60
N GLU A 98 -2.27 -29.00 -16.27
CA GLU A 98 -2.61 -27.81 -17.03
C GLU A 98 -3.09 -26.73 -16.06
N SER A 99 -2.86 -25.46 -16.39
CA SER A 99 -3.28 -24.37 -15.52
C SER A 99 -3.51 -23.09 -16.31
N THR A 100 -4.30 -22.20 -15.72
CA THR A 100 -4.43 -20.84 -16.20
C THR A 100 -4.37 -19.85 -15.04
N ARG A 101 -4.01 -18.60 -15.37
CA ARG A 101 -3.89 -17.48 -14.42
C ARG A 101 -4.36 -16.22 -15.12
N ASN A 102 -5.00 -15.33 -14.38
CA ASN A 102 -5.67 -14.13 -14.91
C ASN A 102 -4.76 -13.14 -15.66
N VAL A 103 -3.44 -13.29 -15.51
CA VAL A 103 -2.40 -12.54 -16.24
C VAL A 103 -2.12 -13.06 -17.64
N LEU A 104 -2.52 -14.29 -17.96
CA LEU A 104 -2.29 -14.88 -19.27
C LEU A 104 -3.23 -14.26 -20.32
N LYS A 105 -2.74 -14.20 -21.56
CA LYS A 105 -3.51 -13.71 -22.71
C LYS A 105 -4.66 -14.67 -23.01
N ASP A 106 -4.32 -15.94 -23.20
CA ASP A 106 -5.25 -17.01 -23.50
C ASP A 106 -5.51 -17.82 -22.22
N ASN A 107 -6.79 -18.01 -21.88
CA ASN A 107 -7.20 -18.74 -20.69
C ASN A 107 -8.12 -19.90 -21.10
N PRO A 108 -7.60 -21.14 -21.17
CA PRO A 108 -8.40 -22.30 -21.59
C PRO A 108 -9.42 -22.75 -20.53
N PHE A 109 -9.28 -22.26 -19.30
CA PHE A 109 -10.17 -22.58 -18.18
C PHE A 109 -10.76 -21.30 -17.60
N ASP A 110 -11.97 -21.39 -17.04
CA ASP A 110 -12.54 -20.29 -16.27
C ASP A 110 -11.83 -20.17 -14.92
N MET A 111 -11.87 -18.98 -14.33
CA MET A 111 -11.18 -18.66 -13.08
C MET A 111 -12.14 -18.04 -12.06
N GLY A 112 -11.97 -18.47 -10.81
CA GLY A 112 -12.69 -17.95 -9.64
C GLY A 112 -11.98 -16.81 -8.93
N ILE A 113 -12.32 -16.60 -7.66
CA ILE A 113 -11.80 -15.53 -6.79
C ILE A 113 -10.27 -15.52 -6.73
N THR A 114 -9.62 -16.68 -6.74
CA THR A 114 -8.16 -16.79 -6.63
C THR A 114 -7.41 -16.31 -7.88
N GLY A 115 -8.11 -16.16 -9.02
CA GLY A 115 -7.51 -15.75 -10.29
C GLY A 115 -6.65 -16.82 -10.96
N ALA A 116 -6.76 -18.08 -10.54
CA ALA A 116 -6.06 -19.20 -11.13
C ALA A 116 -6.89 -20.49 -11.10
N THR A 117 -6.57 -21.40 -12.03
CA THR A 117 -7.21 -22.73 -12.14
C THR A 117 -6.16 -23.77 -12.44
N ILE A 118 -6.29 -24.95 -11.84
CA ILE A 118 -5.53 -26.16 -12.23
C ILE A 118 -6.50 -27.20 -12.80
N PHE A 119 -6.05 -27.89 -13.84
CA PHE A 119 -6.83 -28.88 -14.57
C PHE A 119 -6.00 -30.10 -14.92
N THR A 120 -6.63 -31.28 -14.91
CA THR A 120 -6.00 -32.53 -15.36
C THR A 120 -7.03 -33.56 -15.80
N LYS A 121 -6.63 -34.44 -16.73
CA LYS A 121 -7.34 -35.68 -17.10
C LYS A 121 -6.63 -36.94 -16.58
N ASP A 122 -5.47 -36.78 -15.95
CA ASP A 122 -4.65 -37.89 -15.46
C ASP A 122 -4.92 -38.14 -13.97
N THR A 123 -5.51 -39.30 -13.66
CA THR A 123 -5.84 -39.72 -12.29
C THR A 123 -4.62 -40.02 -11.42
N ALA A 124 -3.42 -40.19 -11.99
CA ALA A 124 -2.19 -40.39 -11.23
C ALA A 124 -1.64 -39.09 -10.61
N THR A 125 -2.22 -37.94 -10.96
CA THR A 125 -1.84 -36.62 -10.46
C THR A 125 -2.39 -36.32 -9.07
N GLY A 126 -1.76 -35.34 -8.42
CA GLY A 126 -2.16 -34.85 -7.11
C GLY A 126 -1.49 -33.53 -6.76
N PHE A 127 -1.89 -32.94 -5.65
CA PHE A 127 -1.31 -31.71 -5.12
C PHE A 127 -1.35 -31.73 -3.60
N GLY A 128 -0.57 -30.88 -2.96
CA GLY A 128 -0.63 -30.78 -1.51
C GLY A 128 0.01 -29.52 -0.96
N PHE A 129 -0.14 -29.38 0.35
CA PHE A 129 0.24 -28.23 1.13
C PHE A 129 1.06 -28.68 2.33
N LYS A 130 2.12 -27.93 2.65
CA LYS A 130 2.85 -28.02 3.91
C LYS A 130 2.76 -26.68 4.61
N PHE A 131 2.17 -26.66 5.80
CA PHE A 131 1.93 -25.44 6.57
C PHE A 131 3.09 -25.19 7.55
N TYR A 132 3.48 -23.93 7.73
CA TYR A 132 4.54 -23.53 8.68
C TYR A 132 4.03 -22.64 9.82
N ARG A 133 2.84 -22.05 9.66
CA ARG A 133 2.24 -21.11 10.60
C ARG A 133 0.76 -21.42 10.81
N ASN A 134 0.49 -22.59 11.39
CA ASN A 134 -0.86 -23.11 11.68
C ASN A 134 -1.13 -23.25 13.19
N ASN A 135 -0.20 -22.83 14.07
CA ASN A 135 -0.32 -22.99 15.52
C ASN A 135 -1.53 -22.28 16.15
N HIS A 136 -2.13 -21.31 15.45
CA HIS A 136 -3.31 -20.58 15.90
C HIS A 136 -4.63 -21.10 15.28
N TRP A 137 -4.58 -22.24 14.57
CA TRP A 137 -5.75 -22.82 13.93
C TRP A 137 -6.54 -23.65 14.94
N ASP A 138 -7.86 -23.71 14.75
CA ASP A 138 -8.71 -24.69 15.45
C ASP A 138 -8.52 -26.11 14.89
N ALA A 139 -8.62 -27.12 15.75
CA ALA A 139 -8.51 -28.52 15.32
C ALA A 139 -9.56 -28.93 14.29
N GLN A 140 -10.76 -28.33 14.36
CA GLN A 140 -11.91 -28.65 13.51
C GLN A 140 -12.17 -27.61 12.42
N ASN A 141 -11.11 -26.98 11.89
CA ASN A 141 -11.27 -26.09 10.73
C ASN A 141 -12.00 -26.80 9.59
N LYS A 142 -12.90 -26.08 8.92
CA LYS A 142 -13.57 -26.53 7.69
C LYS A 142 -12.72 -26.15 6.50
N ILE A 143 -12.59 -27.07 5.56
CA ILE A 143 -11.97 -26.83 4.26
C ILE A 143 -13.03 -26.89 3.17
N ARG A 144 -13.08 -25.88 2.31
CA ARG A 144 -13.91 -25.85 1.11
C ARG A 144 -13.00 -25.93 -0.11
N ILE A 145 -13.32 -26.80 -1.06
CA ILE A 145 -12.57 -26.98 -2.30
C ILE A 145 -13.45 -26.48 -3.44
N TYR A 146 -13.11 -25.30 -3.98
CA TYR A 146 -13.81 -24.72 -5.12
C TYR A 146 -13.37 -25.43 -6.40
N THR A 147 -14.34 -25.89 -7.17
CA THR A 147 -14.14 -26.87 -8.24
C THR A 147 -15.29 -26.80 -9.24
N LYS A 148 -15.10 -27.40 -10.41
CA LYS A 148 -16.18 -27.60 -11.36
C LYS A 148 -17.09 -28.75 -10.88
N MET A 149 -18.29 -28.42 -10.42
CA MET A 149 -19.29 -29.42 -9.99
C MET A 149 -19.89 -30.13 -11.21
N SER A 150 -19.54 -31.39 -11.41
CA SER A 150 -19.94 -32.17 -12.58
C SER A 150 -19.76 -33.66 -12.31
N ASN A 151 -20.72 -34.50 -12.74
CA ASN A 151 -20.57 -35.95 -12.68
C ASN A 151 -19.37 -36.48 -13.48
N ALA A 152 -18.81 -35.66 -14.39
CA ALA A 152 -17.58 -35.96 -15.11
C ALA A 152 -16.29 -35.61 -14.32
N ALA A 153 -16.40 -35.00 -13.15
CA ALA A 153 -15.25 -34.68 -12.30
C ALA A 153 -14.83 -35.90 -11.45
N TYR A 154 -13.53 -36.19 -11.39
CA TYR A 154 -12.96 -37.21 -10.51
C TYR A 154 -13.20 -36.87 -9.04
N ASN A 155 -13.40 -37.90 -8.21
CA ASN A 155 -13.43 -37.71 -6.76
C ASN A 155 -12.04 -37.30 -6.27
N LEU A 156 -12.00 -36.55 -5.17
CA LEU A 156 -10.77 -36.10 -4.54
C LEU A 156 -10.59 -36.82 -3.21
N GLN A 157 -9.48 -37.53 -3.06
CA GLN A 157 -9.09 -38.13 -1.79
C GLN A 157 -8.16 -37.17 -1.06
N MET A 158 -8.52 -36.80 0.17
CA MET A 158 -7.71 -35.94 1.03
C MET A 158 -7.11 -36.77 2.16
N LYS A 159 -5.78 -36.69 2.30
CA LYS A 159 -5.01 -37.21 3.42
C LYS A 159 -4.55 -36.06 4.31
N VAL A 160 -4.75 -36.24 5.62
CA VAL A 160 -4.38 -35.26 6.66
C VAL A 160 -3.21 -35.83 7.44
N SER A 161 -2.11 -35.09 7.58
CA SER A 161 -0.96 -35.55 8.37
C SER A 161 -1.37 -35.86 9.82
N GLY A 162 -0.95 -37.02 10.33
CA GLY A 162 -1.30 -37.45 11.69
C GLY A 162 -2.69 -38.10 11.83
N TYR A 163 -3.40 -38.31 10.72
CA TYR A 163 -4.70 -38.98 10.70
C TYR A 163 -4.72 -40.10 9.65
N ASP A 164 -5.05 -41.32 10.07
CA ASP A 164 -4.90 -42.51 9.23
C ASP A 164 -5.96 -42.64 8.13
N SER A 165 -7.14 -42.08 8.35
CA SER A 165 -8.26 -42.22 7.41
C SER A 165 -8.20 -41.20 6.28
N LEU A 166 -8.56 -41.65 5.07
CA LEU A 166 -8.74 -40.79 3.90
C LEU A 166 -10.16 -40.23 3.84
N PHE A 167 -10.28 -38.94 3.55
CA PHE A 167 -11.56 -38.32 3.23
C PHE A 167 -11.80 -38.44 1.72
N THR A 168 -12.99 -38.89 1.32
CA THR A 168 -13.39 -38.91 -0.10
C THR A 168 -14.41 -37.82 -0.35
N LEU A 169 -14.03 -36.83 -1.17
CA LEU A 169 -14.86 -35.72 -1.60
C LEU A 169 -15.41 -36.03 -2.99
N LYS A 170 -16.74 -36.02 -3.13
CA LYS A 170 -17.45 -36.28 -4.38
C LYS A 170 -17.97 -34.98 -4.99
N PHE A 171 -17.93 -34.88 -6.31
CA PHE A 171 -18.34 -33.69 -7.05
C PHE A 171 -19.49 -34.04 -7.97
N ASP A 172 -20.68 -34.24 -7.43
CA ASP A 172 -21.86 -34.47 -8.26
C ASP A 172 -22.49 -33.14 -8.73
N SER A 173 -23.24 -33.20 -9.83
CA SER A 173 -23.95 -32.05 -10.39
C SER A 173 -25.19 -31.63 -9.61
N THR A 174 -25.57 -32.35 -8.55
CA THR A 174 -26.76 -32.03 -7.73
C THR A 174 -26.43 -30.99 -6.66
N ASN A 175 -25.16 -30.87 -6.27
CA ASN A 175 -24.69 -29.82 -5.38
C ASN A 175 -24.67 -28.46 -6.09
N THR A 176 -25.49 -27.54 -5.58
CA THR A 176 -25.67 -26.19 -6.11
C THR A 176 -24.56 -25.22 -5.67
N LEU A 177 -23.74 -25.60 -4.68
CA LEU A 177 -22.61 -24.80 -4.22
C LEU A 177 -21.41 -24.97 -5.15
N PRO A 178 -20.58 -23.92 -5.35
CA PRO A 178 -19.40 -23.99 -6.21
C PRO A 178 -18.21 -24.72 -5.57
N TYR A 179 -18.46 -25.52 -4.52
CA TYR A 179 -17.44 -26.24 -3.75
C TYR A 179 -17.99 -27.49 -3.08
N VAL A 180 -17.06 -28.32 -2.61
CA VAL A 180 -17.30 -29.39 -1.63
C VAL A 180 -16.59 -29.04 -0.32
N ALA A 181 -17.09 -29.51 0.80
CA ALA A 181 -16.52 -29.21 2.11
C ALA A 181 -16.19 -30.48 2.91
N ALA A 182 -15.17 -30.37 3.77
CA ALA A 182 -14.87 -31.33 4.82
C ALA A 182 -14.46 -30.61 6.10
N THR A 183 -14.68 -31.26 7.24
CA THR A 183 -14.12 -30.83 8.53
C THR A 183 -12.80 -31.54 8.75
N LEU A 184 -11.74 -30.77 9.01
CA LEU A 184 -10.45 -31.34 9.38
C LEU A 184 -10.55 -31.99 10.77
N PRO A 185 -9.97 -33.19 10.97
CA PRO A 185 -10.03 -33.86 12.26
C PRO A 185 -9.05 -33.27 13.29
N MET A 186 -8.03 -32.56 12.81
CA MET A 186 -6.95 -31.97 13.59
C MET A 186 -6.26 -30.87 12.78
N ILE A 187 -5.35 -30.14 13.42
CA ILE A 187 -4.49 -29.16 12.74
C ILE A 187 -3.44 -29.92 11.90
N PRO A 188 -3.43 -29.79 10.56
CA PRO A 188 -2.51 -30.54 9.72
C PRO A 188 -1.16 -29.85 9.58
N GLU A 189 -0.06 -30.60 9.68
CA GLU A 189 1.23 -30.19 9.09
C GLU A 189 1.17 -30.23 7.56
N THR A 190 0.58 -31.30 7.00
CA THR A 190 0.36 -31.44 5.56
C THR A 190 -1.07 -31.85 5.22
N LEU A 191 -1.52 -31.35 4.06
CA LEU A 191 -2.72 -31.82 3.38
C LEU A 191 -2.32 -32.30 2.00
N GLU A 192 -2.66 -33.55 1.67
CA GLU A 192 -2.35 -34.18 0.40
C GLU A 192 -3.64 -34.58 -0.30
N PHE A 193 -3.73 -34.28 -1.60
CA PHE A 193 -4.90 -34.53 -2.42
C PHE A 193 -4.51 -35.39 -3.63
N SER A 194 -5.20 -36.50 -3.81
CA SER A 194 -5.07 -37.40 -4.96
C SER A 194 -6.41 -37.64 -5.63
N LEU A 195 -6.40 -37.94 -6.92
CA LEU A 195 -7.61 -38.17 -7.69
C LEU A 195 -8.02 -39.64 -7.65
N LYS A 196 -9.33 -39.89 -7.59
CA LYS A 196 -9.91 -41.23 -7.67
C LYS A 196 -11.06 -41.25 -8.66
N LYS A 197 -10.88 -41.99 -9.75
CA LYS A 197 -11.96 -42.35 -10.66
C LYS A 197 -12.75 -43.52 -10.06
N THR A 198 -14.04 -43.30 -9.81
CA THR A 198 -14.97 -44.31 -9.29
C THR A 198 -16.11 -44.63 -10.26
N ASP A 199 -16.27 -43.81 -11.29
CA ASP A 199 -17.33 -43.95 -12.30
C ASP A 199 -16.74 -43.75 -13.71
N SER A 200 -17.27 -44.48 -14.70
CA SER A 200 -16.80 -44.41 -16.08
C SER A 200 -17.01 -43.04 -16.73
N LEU A 201 -18.04 -42.29 -16.29
CA LEU A 201 -18.38 -40.94 -16.75
C LEU A 201 -17.33 -39.90 -16.34
N GLN A 202 -16.50 -40.18 -15.33
CA GLN A 202 -15.49 -39.25 -14.86
C GLN A 202 -14.29 -39.16 -15.81
N GLN A 203 -13.92 -37.93 -16.18
CA GLN A 203 -12.95 -37.63 -17.23
C GLN A 203 -11.94 -36.53 -16.87
N PHE A 204 -12.18 -35.72 -15.83
CA PHE A 204 -11.27 -34.62 -15.49
C PHE A 204 -11.34 -34.24 -14.02
N PHE A 205 -10.43 -33.37 -13.58
CA PHE A 205 -10.57 -32.60 -12.34
C PHE A 205 -10.13 -31.15 -12.59
N GLU A 206 -10.88 -30.19 -12.06
CA GLU A 206 -10.66 -28.75 -12.25
C GLU A 206 -10.86 -28.01 -10.93
N CYS A 207 -9.82 -27.33 -10.41
CA CYS A 207 -9.85 -26.69 -9.08
C CYS A 207 -9.51 -25.20 -9.18
N TYR A 208 -10.32 -24.40 -8.48
CA TYR A 208 -10.25 -22.93 -8.43
C TYR A 208 -9.61 -22.40 -7.14
N GLY A 209 -9.27 -23.27 -6.19
CA GLY A 209 -8.69 -22.90 -4.90
C GLY A 209 -9.42 -23.52 -3.72
N LEU A 210 -8.86 -23.33 -2.52
CA LEU A 210 -9.40 -23.90 -1.29
C LEU A 210 -9.55 -22.79 -0.24
N LEU A 211 -10.56 -22.88 0.61
CA LEU A 211 -10.82 -21.96 1.72
C LEU A 211 -10.73 -22.74 3.03
N ILE A 212 -9.89 -22.28 3.96
CA ILE A 212 -9.82 -22.83 5.32
C ILE A 212 -10.48 -21.85 6.29
N GLU A 213 -11.53 -22.28 6.97
CA GLU A 213 -12.29 -21.46 7.90
C GLU A 213 -12.50 -22.12 9.27
N ALA A 214 -12.59 -21.30 10.31
CA ALA A 214 -12.92 -21.79 11.65
C ALA A 214 -14.31 -22.46 11.64
N PRO A 215 -14.53 -23.52 12.45
CA PRO A 215 -15.79 -24.26 12.46
C PRO A 215 -16.97 -23.38 12.89
N GLU A 216 -16.73 -22.52 13.87
CA GLU A 216 -17.71 -21.60 14.44
C GLU A 216 -17.89 -20.35 13.59
N ASN A 217 -19.09 -19.78 13.63
CA ASN A 217 -19.41 -18.52 12.97
C ASN A 217 -18.98 -17.32 13.83
N LYS A 218 -17.67 -17.19 14.09
CA LYS A 218 -17.08 -16.09 14.85
C LYS A 218 -15.71 -15.71 14.28
N GLY A 219 -15.14 -14.62 14.78
CA GLY A 219 -13.82 -14.13 14.43
C GLY A 219 -13.71 -13.46 13.05
N ILE A 220 -12.49 -13.17 12.65
CA ILE A 220 -12.17 -12.60 11.33
C ILE A 220 -11.74 -13.72 10.38
N LEU A 221 -12.45 -13.88 9.27
CA LEU A 221 -11.99 -14.68 8.13
C LEU A 221 -11.38 -13.73 7.10
N TYR A 222 -10.05 -13.64 7.09
CA TYR A 222 -9.32 -12.74 6.20
C TYR A 222 -8.77 -13.49 4.98
N ASN A 223 -9.40 -13.27 3.83
CA ASN A 223 -9.01 -13.89 2.58
C ASN A 223 -8.03 -13.00 1.83
N SER A 224 -6.89 -13.56 1.43
CA SER A 224 -5.87 -12.88 0.63
C SER A 224 -5.73 -13.60 -0.69
N VAL A 225 -6.01 -12.91 -1.81
CA VAL A 225 -5.91 -13.46 -3.15
C VAL A 225 -5.18 -12.50 -4.07
N GLY A 226 -4.09 -12.97 -4.67
CA GLY A 226 -3.33 -12.17 -5.62
C GLY A 226 -2.61 -13.03 -6.63
N ILE A 227 -2.41 -12.47 -7.82
CA ILE A 227 -1.64 -13.07 -8.91
C ILE A 227 -0.55 -12.10 -9.34
N ASN A 228 0.68 -12.61 -9.39
CA ASN A 228 1.86 -11.84 -9.75
C ASN A 228 1.72 -11.26 -11.17
N GLY A 229 1.81 -9.94 -11.27
CA GLY A 229 1.67 -9.18 -12.50
C GLY A 229 0.23 -8.78 -12.84
N ALA A 230 -0.74 -9.10 -11.99
CA ALA A 230 -2.14 -8.77 -12.25
C ALA A 230 -2.39 -7.25 -12.24
N GLY A 231 -3.23 -6.82 -13.18
CA GLY A 231 -3.84 -5.50 -13.22
C GLY A 231 -5.37 -5.62 -13.20
N LEU A 232 -6.06 -4.49 -13.37
CA LEU A 232 -7.53 -4.47 -13.42
C LEU A 232 -8.08 -5.31 -14.58
N THR A 233 -7.41 -5.30 -15.73
CA THR A 233 -7.79 -6.16 -16.87
C THR A 233 -7.67 -7.65 -16.55
N SER A 234 -6.81 -8.04 -15.59
CA SER A 234 -6.65 -9.44 -15.19
C SER A 234 -7.88 -9.91 -14.41
N VAL A 235 -8.31 -9.17 -13.38
CA VAL A 235 -9.45 -9.58 -12.54
C VAL A 235 -10.76 -9.65 -13.34
N LEU A 236 -10.93 -8.80 -14.34
CA LEU A 236 -12.10 -8.82 -15.23
C LEU A 236 -12.19 -10.07 -16.12
N LYS A 237 -11.14 -10.91 -16.21
CA LYS A 237 -11.18 -12.19 -16.93
C LYS A 237 -11.74 -13.34 -16.08
N GLN A 238 -11.96 -13.13 -14.78
CA GLN A 238 -12.38 -14.18 -13.85
C GLN A 238 -13.90 -14.42 -13.94
N LYS A 239 -14.33 -15.24 -14.92
CA LYS A 239 -15.76 -15.49 -15.18
C LYS A 239 -16.55 -16.04 -13.99
N LEU A 240 -15.89 -16.75 -13.07
CA LEU A 240 -16.54 -17.33 -11.88
C LEU A 240 -16.46 -16.42 -10.66
N PHE A 241 -15.91 -15.20 -10.79
CA PHE A 241 -15.72 -14.27 -9.68
C PHE A 241 -17.05 -13.91 -9.00
N GLU A 242 -18.05 -13.47 -9.77
CA GLU A 242 -19.34 -13.05 -9.20
C GLU A 242 -20.06 -14.19 -8.49
N GLN A 243 -20.10 -15.38 -9.11
CA GLN A 243 -20.73 -16.56 -8.52
C GLN A 243 -20.07 -16.93 -7.18
N GLN A 244 -18.74 -16.96 -7.13
CA GLN A 244 -18.04 -17.32 -5.90
C GLN A 244 -18.09 -16.20 -4.85
N LEU A 245 -18.15 -14.93 -5.28
CA LEU A 245 -18.28 -13.80 -4.35
C LEU A 245 -19.66 -13.77 -3.69
N ALA A 246 -20.71 -14.06 -4.47
CA ALA A 246 -22.08 -14.18 -3.98
C ALA A 246 -22.24 -15.32 -2.96
N GLU A 247 -21.42 -16.36 -3.07
CA GLU A 247 -21.34 -17.43 -2.06
C GLU A 247 -20.53 -16.99 -0.84
N LEU A 248 -19.36 -16.37 -1.03
CA LEU A 248 -18.50 -15.94 0.07
C LEU A 248 -19.19 -14.90 0.96
N GLN A 249 -19.96 -13.98 0.37
CA GLN A 249 -20.63 -12.86 1.03
C GLN A 249 -19.70 -12.10 2.00
N PRO A 250 -18.61 -11.48 1.50
CA PRO A 250 -17.71 -10.71 2.35
C PRO A 250 -18.41 -9.49 2.97
N ASP A 251 -17.98 -9.08 4.16
CA ASP A 251 -18.36 -7.80 4.76
C ASP A 251 -17.53 -6.65 4.20
N LEU A 252 -16.30 -6.95 3.76
CA LEU A 252 -15.37 -6.00 3.17
C LEU A 252 -14.61 -6.63 2.00
N VAL A 253 -14.65 -5.98 0.84
CA VAL A 253 -13.77 -6.27 -0.30
C VAL A 253 -12.72 -5.17 -0.42
N ILE A 254 -11.44 -5.54 -0.42
CA ILE A 254 -10.31 -4.63 -0.58
C ILE A 254 -9.73 -4.82 -1.99
N ILE A 255 -9.69 -3.74 -2.77
CA ILE A 255 -9.07 -3.67 -4.09
C ILE A 255 -7.70 -3.02 -3.92
N ASP A 256 -6.62 -3.81 -3.85
CA ASP A 256 -5.21 -3.37 -3.81
C ASP A 256 -4.47 -3.88 -5.07
N ILE A 257 -4.90 -3.37 -6.22
CA ILE A 257 -4.39 -3.73 -7.55
C ILE A 257 -4.34 -2.47 -8.43
N GLY A 258 -3.49 -2.47 -9.47
CA GLY A 258 -3.47 -1.40 -10.47
C GLY A 258 -2.08 -0.95 -10.91
N GLY A 259 -1.04 -1.26 -10.13
CA GLY A 259 0.32 -0.84 -10.43
C GLY A 259 0.83 -1.36 -11.77
N ASN A 260 0.44 -2.60 -12.12
CA ASN A 260 0.82 -3.23 -13.37
C ASN A 260 0.13 -2.60 -14.60
N ASP A 261 -1.04 -1.96 -14.44
CA ASP A 261 -1.78 -1.32 -15.54
C ASP A 261 -1.03 -0.10 -16.12
N TYR A 262 -0.14 0.52 -15.35
CA TYR A 262 0.67 1.66 -15.81
C TYR A 262 2.18 1.49 -15.63
N ALA A 263 2.64 0.37 -15.05
CA ALA A 263 4.08 0.08 -14.94
C ALA A 263 4.79 0.05 -16.31
N GLY A 264 4.05 -0.22 -17.40
CA GLY A 264 4.53 -0.34 -18.79
C GLY A 264 4.88 0.95 -19.51
N GLY A 265 4.33 2.08 -19.10
CA GLY A 265 4.41 3.30 -19.91
C GLY A 265 3.51 4.42 -19.39
N LYS A 266 2.98 5.24 -20.29
CA LYS A 266 2.07 6.33 -19.94
C LYS A 266 0.77 5.74 -19.40
N ILE A 267 0.31 6.28 -18.27
CA ILE A 267 -0.96 5.87 -17.67
C ILE A 267 -2.14 6.19 -18.61
N ASN A 268 -3.02 5.21 -18.81
CA ASN A 268 -4.29 5.39 -19.50
C ASN A 268 -5.40 5.57 -18.47
N ILE A 269 -5.61 6.82 -18.03
CA ILE A 269 -6.57 7.16 -16.98
C ILE A 269 -7.99 6.68 -17.32
N ASN A 270 -8.42 6.84 -18.57
CA ASN A 270 -9.78 6.47 -18.99
C ASN A 270 -10.01 4.96 -18.93
N GLU A 271 -9.04 4.17 -19.39
CA GLU A 271 -9.13 2.71 -19.35
C GLU A 271 -9.09 2.18 -17.92
N ILE A 272 -8.18 2.70 -17.09
CA ILE A 272 -8.09 2.32 -15.68
C ILE A 272 -9.38 2.68 -14.94
N LYS A 273 -9.90 3.88 -15.15
CA LYS A 273 -11.18 4.33 -14.58
C LYS A 273 -12.32 3.37 -14.95
N LEU A 274 -12.46 3.10 -16.25
CA LEU A 274 -13.50 2.21 -16.77
C LEU A 274 -13.39 0.79 -16.18
N ASN A 275 -12.18 0.24 -16.14
CA ASN A 275 -11.96 -1.12 -15.62
C ASN A 275 -12.18 -1.20 -14.11
N LEU A 276 -11.79 -0.18 -13.36
CA LEU A 276 -12.05 -0.09 -11.92
C LEU A 276 -13.56 0.05 -11.63
N GLU A 277 -14.27 0.92 -12.35
CA GLU A 277 -15.73 1.07 -12.23
C GLU A 277 -16.47 -0.24 -12.59
N LYS A 278 -16.04 -0.96 -13.64
CA LYS A 278 -16.58 -2.29 -13.97
C LYS A 278 -16.36 -3.30 -12.85
N PHE A 279 -15.16 -3.31 -12.24
CA PHE A 279 -14.86 -4.24 -11.17
C PHE A 279 -15.66 -3.94 -9.89
N ILE A 280 -15.83 -2.65 -9.56
CA ILE A 280 -16.71 -2.21 -8.46
C ILE A 280 -18.15 -2.65 -8.72
N ALA A 281 -18.66 -2.47 -9.94
CA ALA A 281 -20.02 -2.89 -10.30
C ALA A 281 -20.19 -4.41 -10.14
N SER A 282 -19.22 -5.21 -10.59
CA SER A 282 -19.19 -6.66 -10.41
C SER A 282 -19.27 -7.06 -8.93
N ILE A 283 -18.48 -6.40 -8.07
CA ILE A 283 -18.52 -6.64 -6.61
C ILE A 283 -19.88 -6.28 -6.02
N LYS A 284 -20.43 -5.12 -6.35
CA LYS A 284 -21.73 -4.67 -5.84
C LYS A 284 -22.89 -5.57 -6.29
N ASN A 285 -22.84 -6.06 -7.51
CA ASN A 285 -23.87 -6.96 -8.05
C ASN A 285 -23.85 -8.30 -7.32
N ALA A 286 -22.66 -8.87 -7.09
CA ALA A 286 -22.52 -10.17 -6.45
C ALA A 286 -22.61 -10.12 -4.92
N SER A 287 -22.22 -9.01 -4.29
CA SER A 287 -22.22 -8.85 -2.82
C SER A 287 -22.65 -7.43 -2.42
N PRO A 288 -23.94 -7.08 -2.55
CA PRO A 288 -24.45 -5.72 -2.35
C PRO A 288 -24.28 -5.20 -0.91
N GLU A 289 -24.13 -6.10 0.06
CA GLU A 289 -23.94 -5.78 1.47
C GLU A 289 -22.46 -5.63 1.87
N ALA A 290 -21.52 -5.82 0.94
CA ALA A 290 -20.10 -5.62 1.19
C ALA A 290 -19.74 -4.14 1.05
N ALA A 291 -18.97 -3.63 2.00
CA ALA A 291 -18.23 -2.40 1.75
C ALA A 291 -17.05 -2.68 0.81
N ILE A 292 -16.62 -1.65 0.08
CA ILE A 292 -15.50 -1.73 -0.84
C ILE A 292 -14.46 -0.71 -0.39
N LEU A 293 -13.24 -1.18 -0.13
CA LEU A 293 -12.07 -0.36 0.13
C LEU A 293 -11.14 -0.40 -1.09
N ILE A 294 -10.85 0.75 -1.67
CA ILE A 294 -9.91 0.89 -2.77
C ILE A 294 -8.60 1.45 -2.21
N SER A 295 -7.51 0.70 -2.37
CA SER A 295 -6.16 1.17 -2.06
C SER A 295 -5.43 1.54 -3.35
N CYS A 296 -4.49 2.47 -3.24
CA CYS A 296 -3.56 2.79 -4.31
C CYS A 296 -2.18 2.15 -4.07
N THR A 297 -1.36 2.13 -5.11
CA THR A 297 -0.01 1.56 -5.03
C THR A 297 0.94 2.54 -4.36
N GLN A 298 2.00 2.02 -3.73
CA GLN A 298 3.15 2.85 -3.37
C GLN A 298 3.84 3.46 -4.59
N ASP A 299 4.71 4.44 -4.37
CA ASP A 299 5.73 4.86 -5.34
C ASP A 299 6.54 3.65 -5.84
N PHE A 300 7.03 3.65 -7.08
CA PHE A 300 7.94 2.61 -7.57
C PHE A 300 8.74 3.04 -8.81
N TYR A 301 9.75 2.24 -9.14
CA TYR A 301 10.64 2.48 -10.25
C TYR A 301 10.62 1.32 -11.25
N ARG A 302 10.81 1.63 -12.53
CA ARG A 302 11.09 0.64 -13.56
C ARG A 302 12.25 1.11 -14.41
N ARG A 303 13.16 0.19 -14.76
CA ARG A 303 14.37 0.52 -15.55
C ARG A 303 15.12 1.74 -14.99
N ARG A 304 15.23 1.80 -13.65
CA ARG A 304 15.87 2.88 -12.87
C ARG A 304 15.22 4.27 -12.96
N ARG A 305 14.05 4.39 -13.57
CA ARG A 305 13.27 5.64 -13.61
C ARG A 305 12.06 5.51 -12.69
N ASN A 306 11.75 6.58 -11.96
CA ASN A 306 10.50 6.66 -11.23
C ASN A 306 9.34 6.70 -12.23
N ILE A 307 8.28 5.95 -11.98
CA ILE A 307 7.13 5.90 -12.91
C ILE A 307 6.34 7.21 -12.91
N GLY A 308 6.33 7.96 -11.81
CA GLY A 308 5.62 9.24 -11.68
C GLY A 308 4.09 9.11 -11.58
N ALA A 309 3.49 8.25 -12.39
CA ALA A 309 2.05 8.05 -12.50
C ALA A 309 1.38 7.44 -11.27
N ALA A 310 2.14 7.01 -10.25
CA ALA A 310 1.56 6.53 -8.99
C ALA A 310 0.75 7.61 -8.25
N LYS A 311 1.14 8.88 -8.40
CA LYS A 311 0.34 10.01 -7.88
C LYS A 311 -1.01 10.10 -8.60
N ASP A 312 -0.98 10.14 -9.93
CA ASP A 312 -2.18 10.27 -10.76
C ASP A 312 -3.12 9.08 -10.54
N PHE A 313 -2.58 7.86 -10.38
CA PHE A 313 -3.34 6.67 -10.02
C PHE A 313 -3.97 6.78 -8.62
N SER A 314 -3.24 7.33 -7.65
CA SER A 314 -3.76 7.57 -6.30
C SER A 314 -4.93 8.56 -6.30
N GLU A 315 -4.83 9.64 -7.07
CA GLU A 315 -5.90 10.64 -7.22
C GLU A 315 -7.11 10.03 -7.93
N LEU A 316 -6.89 9.26 -9.00
CA LEU A 316 -7.95 8.58 -9.74
C LEU A 316 -8.71 7.56 -8.86
N THR A 317 -7.99 6.71 -8.12
CA THR A 317 -8.63 5.69 -7.27
C THR A 317 -9.47 6.33 -6.16
N ARG A 318 -9.05 7.49 -5.64
CA ARG A 318 -9.80 8.27 -4.67
C ARG A 318 -11.08 8.85 -5.27
N GLU A 319 -10.98 9.49 -6.44
CA GLU A 319 -12.14 9.99 -7.20
C GLU A 319 -13.16 8.88 -7.47
N VAL A 320 -12.69 7.74 -7.98
CA VAL A 320 -13.55 6.60 -8.31
C VAL A 320 -14.19 6.00 -7.05
N ALA A 321 -13.44 5.91 -5.94
CA ALA A 321 -13.99 5.42 -4.68
C ALA A 321 -15.17 6.27 -4.23
N PHE A 322 -14.99 7.59 -4.18
CA PHE A 322 -15.99 8.52 -3.68
C PHE A 322 -17.24 8.57 -4.57
N LYS A 323 -17.05 8.69 -5.88
CA LYS A 323 -18.14 8.64 -6.87
C LYS A 323 -18.99 7.36 -6.76
N ASN A 324 -18.37 6.26 -6.30
CA ASN A 324 -19.03 4.97 -6.16
C ASN A 324 -19.45 4.66 -4.72
N ASN A 325 -19.44 5.61 -3.77
CA ASN A 325 -19.75 5.35 -2.36
C ASN A 325 -18.90 4.18 -1.79
N CYS A 326 -17.61 4.20 -2.09
CA CYS A 326 -16.59 3.28 -1.58
C CYS A 326 -15.61 4.03 -0.68
N ILE A 327 -14.86 3.27 0.11
CA ILE A 327 -13.81 3.75 1.00
C ILE A 327 -12.50 3.83 0.20
N HIS A 328 -11.64 4.80 0.50
CA HIS A 328 -10.30 4.90 -0.06
C HIS A 328 -9.23 4.76 1.02
N TYR A 329 -8.11 4.11 0.70
CA TYR A 329 -6.89 4.15 1.50
C TYR A 329 -5.73 4.67 0.65
N ASN A 330 -5.28 5.88 0.97
CA ASN A 330 -4.25 6.60 0.23
C ASN A 330 -2.83 6.10 0.58
N TYR A 331 -2.57 4.82 0.34
CA TYR A 331 -1.28 4.20 0.68
C TYR A 331 -0.09 4.88 0.01
N TYR A 332 -0.24 5.40 -1.22
CA TYR A 332 0.78 6.21 -1.89
C TYR A 332 1.27 7.36 -1.00
N ASN A 333 0.33 8.16 -0.48
CA ASN A 333 0.63 9.31 0.37
C ASN A 333 1.21 8.87 1.72
N ILE A 334 0.57 7.88 2.36
CA ILE A 334 1.02 7.33 3.65
C ILE A 334 2.45 6.77 3.57
N ALA A 335 2.79 6.08 2.49
CA ALA A 335 4.12 5.51 2.26
C ALA A 335 5.22 6.57 1.99
N GLY A 336 4.84 7.85 1.86
CA GLY A 336 5.75 8.98 1.70
C GLY A 336 5.72 9.64 0.33
N GLY A 337 4.78 9.25 -0.54
CA GLY A 337 4.54 9.85 -1.85
C GLY A 337 5.72 9.71 -2.83
N LYS A 338 5.88 10.72 -3.68
CA LYS A 338 6.85 10.71 -4.78
C LYS A 338 8.27 10.46 -4.28
N TYR A 339 8.98 9.55 -4.92
CA TYR A 339 10.35 9.13 -4.58
C TYR A 339 10.50 8.42 -3.23
N ALA A 340 9.40 8.05 -2.57
CA ALA A 340 9.44 7.29 -1.33
C ALA A 340 10.26 6.02 -1.46
N MET A 341 10.25 5.32 -2.60
CA MET A 341 10.98 4.04 -2.70
C MET A 341 12.50 4.17 -2.57
N LEU A 342 13.07 5.34 -2.83
CA LEU A 342 14.49 5.57 -2.54
C LEU A 342 14.73 5.60 -1.02
N LYS A 343 13.80 6.20 -0.26
CA LYS A 343 13.85 6.26 1.20
C LYS A 343 13.59 4.88 1.81
N TRP A 344 12.61 4.14 1.29
CA TRP A 344 12.36 2.76 1.68
C TRP A 344 13.59 1.87 1.41
N GLN A 345 14.22 1.98 0.23
CA GLN A 345 15.41 1.22 -0.11
C GLN A 345 16.60 1.57 0.79
N LYS A 346 16.84 2.86 1.06
CA LYS A 346 17.88 3.33 2.00
C LYS A 346 17.71 2.72 3.40
N ASN A 347 16.47 2.46 3.81
CA ASN A 347 16.12 1.87 5.10
C ASN A 347 15.94 0.33 5.04
N LYS A 348 16.38 -0.33 3.97
CA LYS A 348 16.27 -1.80 3.78
C LYS A 348 14.83 -2.33 3.80
N LEU A 349 13.85 -1.47 3.46
CA LEU A 349 12.43 -1.81 3.35
C LEU A 349 12.01 -2.16 1.91
N CYS A 350 12.81 -1.79 0.91
CA CYS A 350 12.52 -2.04 -0.49
C CYS A 350 13.67 -2.83 -1.15
N GLN A 351 13.32 -3.74 -2.05
CA GLN A 351 14.25 -4.56 -2.81
C GLN A 351 15.07 -3.72 -3.79
N ARG A 352 16.10 -4.33 -4.38
CA ARG A 352 16.97 -3.66 -5.37
C ARG A 352 16.21 -3.20 -6.61
N ASP A 353 15.13 -3.91 -6.97
CA ASP A 353 14.29 -3.57 -8.13
C ASP A 353 13.49 -2.27 -7.96
N ARG A 354 13.33 -1.79 -6.71
CA ARG A 354 12.52 -0.61 -6.35
C ARG A 354 11.04 -0.74 -6.73
N ILE A 355 10.54 -1.98 -6.73
CA ILE A 355 9.14 -2.33 -6.94
C ILE A 355 8.67 -3.13 -5.72
N HIS A 356 9.35 -4.25 -5.43
CA HIS A 356 8.97 -5.15 -4.35
C HIS A 356 9.58 -4.71 -3.02
N LEU A 357 8.91 -5.08 -1.93
CA LEU A 357 9.36 -4.77 -0.58
C LEU A 357 10.19 -5.92 -0.01
N THR A 358 11.03 -5.62 0.97
CA THR A 358 11.67 -6.66 1.80
C THR A 358 10.66 -7.21 2.81
N GLY A 359 11.01 -8.29 3.51
CA GLY A 359 10.15 -8.80 4.60
C GLY A 359 9.81 -7.71 5.63
N SER A 360 10.80 -6.89 6.02
CA SER A 360 10.59 -5.73 6.90
C SER A 360 9.72 -4.64 6.26
N GLY A 361 9.85 -4.40 4.96
CA GLY A 361 8.98 -3.45 4.24
C GLY A 361 7.54 -3.93 4.15
N TYR A 362 7.30 -5.20 3.83
CA TYR A 362 5.95 -5.77 3.88
C TYR A 362 5.39 -5.77 5.29
N SER A 363 6.22 -6.00 6.31
CA SER A 363 5.80 -5.84 7.71
C SER A 363 5.34 -4.40 7.98
N LEU A 364 6.10 -3.38 7.56
CA LEU A 364 5.65 -1.99 7.71
C LEU A 364 4.36 -1.69 6.92
N LYS A 365 4.22 -2.20 5.68
CA LYS A 365 3.00 -2.05 4.88
C LYS A 365 1.77 -2.60 5.62
N GLY A 366 1.88 -3.81 6.19
CA GLY A 366 0.78 -4.42 6.91
C GLY A 366 0.49 -3.72 8.24
N GLU A 367 1.49 -3.13 8.91
CA GLU A 367 1.30 -2.32 10.13
C GLU A 367 0.50 -1.07 9.76
N LEU A 368 0.87 -0.37 8.69
CA LEU A 368 0.15 0.82 8.22
C LEU A 368 -1.30 0.49 7.87
N TYR A 369 -1.55 -0.57 7.12
CA TYR A 369 -2.92 -1.02 6.81
C TYR A 369 -3.73 -1.37 8.06
N THR A 370 -3.15 -2.17 8.96
CA THR A 370 -3.83 -2.57 10.21
C THR A 370 -4.17 -1.33 11.04
N GLN A 371 -3.22 -0.40 11.19
CA GLN A 371 -3.43 0.83 11.94
C GLN A 371 -4.44 1.76 11.27
N ALA A 372 -4.46 1.88 9.94
CA ALA A 372 -5.45 2.70 9.25
C ALA A 372 -6.87 2.20 9.55
N PHE A 373 -7.08 0.89 9.47
CA PHE A 373 -8.36 0.27 9.80
C PHE A 373 -8.73 0.45 11.29
N LEU A 374 -7.79 0.22 12.20
CA LEU A 374 -8.03 0.36 13.65
C LEU A 374 -8.22 1.81 14.10
N ASN A 375 -7.50 2.76 13.52
CA ASN A 375 -7.65 4.18 13.78
C ASN A 375 -9.04 4.66 13.37
N THR A 376 -9.51 4.25 12.18
CA THR A 376 -10.86 4.56 11.72
C THR A 376 -11.92 3.86 12.58
N TYR A 377 -11.70 2.61 12.99
CA TYR A 377 -12.61 1.91 13.91
C TYR A 377 -12.69 2.58 15.29
N ARG A 378 -11.55 3.06 15.82
CA ARG A 378 -11.50 3.80 17.08
C ARG A 378 -12.32 5.08 17.01
N MET A 379 -12.18 5.85 15.95
CA MET A 379 -12.99 7.06 15.74
C MET A 379 -14.49 6.71 15.68
N PHE A 380 -14.89 5.61 15.03
CA PHE A 380 -16.27 5.13 15.11
C PHE A 380 -16.74 4.85 16.56
N LEU A 381 -15.89 4.25 17.40
CA LEU A 381 -16.25 3.92 18.78
C LEU A 381 -16.30 5.14 19.71
N GLU A 382 -15.38 6.09 19.54
CA GLU A 382 -15.19 7.22 20.46
C GLU A 382 -16.01 8.45 20.06
N GLU A 383 -16.08 8.75 18.77
CA GLU A 383 -16.65 10.00 18.23
C GLU A 383 -17.85 9.75 17.31
N GLY A 384 -18.04 8.51 16.86
CA GLY A 384 -18.90 8.20 15.73
C GLY A 384 -18.23 8.50 14.39
N LEU A 385 -18.86 8.07 13.28
CA LEU A 385 -18.34 8.37 11.94
C LEU A 385 -18.89 9.72 11.45
N PRO A 386 -18.03 10.69 11.08
CA PRO A 386 -18.49 11.90 10.41
C PRO A 386 -19.10 11.57 9.04
N ALA A 387 -19.96 12.47 8.53
CA ALA A 387 -20.65 12.29 7.25
C ALA A 387 -19.68 12.05 6.09
N SER A 388 -18.53 12.72 6.13
CA SER A 388 -17.38 12.54 5.25
C SER A 388 -16.09 12.65 6.09
N PHE A 389 -15.01 12.05 5.62
CA PHE A 389 -13.69 12.17 6.23
C PHE A 389 -12.62 12.03 5.16
N LEU A 390 -11.81 13.07 5.02
CA LEU A 390 -10.76 13.18 4.03
C LEU A 390 -9.44 13.46 4.74
N VAL A 391 -8.45 12.62 4.49
CA VAL A 391 -7.09 12.83 4.96
C VAL A 391 -6.36 13.69 3.94
N ASP A 392 -6.75 14.95 3.86
CA ASP A 392 -5.89 15.99 3.30
C ASP A 392 -5.39 16.83 4.46
N SER A 393 -4.12 17.19 4.42
CA SER A 393 -3.43 17.91 5.50
C SER A 393 -3.99 19.31 5.83
N LEU A 394 -5.20 19.68 5.39
CA LEU A 394 -5.96 20.88 5.76
C LEU A 394 -7.48 20.72 5.52
N GLN A 395 -8.23 20.22 6.50
CA GLN A 395 -9.67 20.53 6.60
C GLN A 395 -9.88 21.95 7.16
N THR A 396 -9.22 22.96 6.56
CA THR A 396 -9.50 24.38 6.84
C THR A 396 -9.45 25.20 5.55
N VAL A 397 -10.28 24.86 4.57
CA VAL A 397 -10.98 25.86 3.74
C VAL A 397 -12.25 25.19 3.22
N ALA A 398 -13.40 25.81 3.46
CA ALA A 398 -14.74 25.45 2.98
C ALA A 398 -15.53 24.40 3.78
N ALA A 399 -16.18 24.85 4.86
CA ALA A 399 -17.65 24.81 5.01
C ALA A 399 -18.05 25.46 6.35
N ASP A 400 -19.14 26.23 6.33
CA ASP A 400 -19.88 26.85 7.44
C ASP A 400 -19.45 28.22 7.98
N THR A 401 -19.89 29.23 7.24
CA THR A 401 -20.66 30.35 7.81
C THR A 401 -22.06 29.87 8.23
N ALA A 402 -22.28 29.53 9.51
CA ALA A 402 -23.54 29.72 10.24
C ALA A 402 -23.38 29.35 11.72
N SER A 403 -23.99 30.17 12.57
CA SER A 403 -23.87 30.20 14.04
C SER A 403 -24.52 29.00 14.73
N ASN A 404 -23.82 28.33 15.66
CA ASN A 404 -24.12 28.38 17.11
C ASN A 404 -23.26 27.38 17.90
N THR A 405 -22.78 27.89 19.03
CA THR A 405 -21.87 27.34 20.04
C THR A 405 -22.36 26.07 20.75
N LEU A 406 -21.45 25.12 20.98
CA LEU A 406 -21.17 24.61 22.33
C LEU A 406 -19.79 23.95 22.41
N SER A 407 -19.19 24.16 23.57
CA SER A 407 -17.79 24.10 23.97
C SER A 407 -17.15 22.71 23.98
N LEU A 408 -15.87 22.64 23.59
CA LEU A 408 -14.96 21.59 24.02
C LEU A 408 -13.75 22.21 24.71
N ASN A 409 -13.51 21.69 25.92
CA ASN A 409 -12.47 22.09 26.85
C ASN A 409 -11.10 22.08 26.18
N THR A 410 -10.47 23.25 26.26
CA THR A 410 -9.08 23.51 25.96
C THR A 410 -8.20 22.92 27.04
N ASP A 411 -7.47 21.87 26.73
CA ASP A 411 -6.12 21.73 27.30
C ASP A 411 -5.15 22.48 26.37
N SER A 412 -4.73 23.61 26.90
CA SER A 412 -4.01 24.71 26.28
C SER A 412 -2.65 24.34 25.67
N LEU A 413 -2.43 24.82 24.44
CA LEU A 413 -1.20 25.56 24.14
C LEU A 413 -1.60 27.01 23.82
N ASP A 414 -1.62 27.81 24.89
CA ASP A 414 -1.77 29.26 24.92
C ASP A 414 -0.77 29.96 23.95
N SER A 415 -1.22 30.34 22.75
CA SER A 415 -0.40 31.23 21.88
C SER A 415 -1.12 31.91 20.70
N GLY A 416 -2.38 31.58 20.39
CA GLY A 416 -3.05 32.14 19.20
C GLY A 416 -2.37 31.79 17.87
N MET A 417 -1.66 30.66 17.83
CA MET A 417 -0.90 30.15 16.68
C MET A 417 -1.54 28.87 16.12
N ARG A 418 -1.59 28.73 14.80
CA ARG A 418 -1.89 27.46 14.10
C ARG A 418 -0.61 26.77 13.64
N LYS A 419 -0.56 25.44 13.73
CA LYS A 419 0.56 24.61 13.24
C LYS A 419 0.33 24.23 11.77
N ILE A 420 1.29 24.52 10.90
CA ILE A 420 1.29 24.22 9.47
C ILE A 420 2.44 23.26 9.17
N ILE A 421 2.18 22.23 8.37
CA ILE A 421 3.21 21.32 7.86
C ILE A 421 3.53 21.73 6.42
N TYR A 422 4.80 22.06 6.16
CA TYR A 422 5.29 22.51 4.86
C TYR A 422 6.35 21.55 4.32
N PHE A 423 6.27 21.19 3.04
CA PHE A 423 7.31 20.41 2.37
C PHE A 423 8.11 21.33 1.46
N ALA A 424 9.41 21.43 1.69
CA ALA A 424 10.25 22.34 0.92
C ALA A 424 10.32 21.94 -0.56
N GLU A 425 10.06 22.91 -1.43
CA GLU A 425 10.25 22.77 -2.86
C GLU A 425 11.73 22.85 -3.22
N LYS A 426 12.06 22.47 -4.44
CA LYS A 426 13.45 22.37 -4.92
C LYS A 426 14.21 23.69 -4.76
N TYR A 427 15.30 23.64 -3.99
CA TYR A 427 16.22 24.76 -3.71
C TYR A 427 15.64 25.92 -2.88
N GLU A 428 14.65 25.67 -2.02
CA GLU A 428 14.10 26.72 -1.18
C GLU A 428 15.00 27.13 0.00
N ARG A 429 14.89 28.41 0.36
CA ARG A 429 15.56 29.00 1.52
C ARG A 429 14.57 29.16 2.66
N VAL A 430 15.03 28.93 3.89
CA VAL A 430 14.27 29.17 5.13
C VAL A 430 13.64 30.56 5.12
N GLY A 431 14.38 31.59 4.70
CA GLY A 431 13.86 32.97 4.67
C GLY A 431 12.73 33.20 3.66
N THR A 432 12.72 32.47 2.53
CA THR A 432 11.64 32.53 1.54
C THR A 432 10.38 31.88 2.09
N ILE A 433 10.54 30.70 2.72
CA ILE A 433 9.45 29.95 3.34
C ILE A 433 8.85 30.75 4.49
N ALA A 434 9.69 31.27 5.39
CA ALA A 434 9.24 32.07 6.53
C ALA A 434 8.39 33.27 6.09
N ARG A 435 8.83 33.98 5.03
CA ARG A 435 8.09 35.10 4.44
C ARG A 435 6.76 34.66 3.83
N LYS A 436 6.73 33.54 3.10
CA LYS A 436 5.51 32.94 2.51
C LYS A 436 4.44 32.68 3.57
N TYR A 437 4.86 32.26 4.77
CA TYR A 437 3.96 31.97 5.89
C TYR A 437 3.87 33.09 6.93
N GLY A 438 4.41 34.28 6.68
CA GLY A 438 4.31 35.41 7.60
C GLY A 438 4.94 35.17 8.98
N VAL A 439 5.94 34.29 9.06
CA VAL A 439 6.72 33.98 10.28
C VAL A 439 8.17 34.46 10.11
N THR A 440 8.97 34.47 11.18
CA THR A 440 10.38 34.81 11.06
C THR A 440 11.21 33.57 10.69
N ALA A 441 12.33 33.79 9.98
CA ALA A 441 13.26 32.71 9.66
C ALA A 441 13.90 32.11 10.91
N ALA A 442 14.06 32.90 11.98
CA ALA A 442 14.59 32.43 13.26
C ALA A 442 13.60 31.45 13.92
N ASP A 443 12.31 31.77 13.92
CA ASP A 443 11.27 30.90 14.46
C ASP A 443 11.15 29.61 13.66
N LEU A 444 11.12 29.72 12.33
CA LEU A 444 11.08 28.55 11.44
C LEU A 444 12.27 27.61 11.66
N LYS A 445 13.47 28.15 11.88
CA LYS A 445 14.64 27.34 12.24
C LYS A 445 14.51 26.72 13.62
N LYS A 446 14.04 27.49 14.60
CA LYS A 446 13.87 27.04 15.99
C LYS A 446 12.89 25.86 16.06
N TRP A 447 11.75 25.95 15.39
CA TRP A 447 10.73 24.90 15.38
C TRP A 447 11.21 23.60 14.72
N ASN A 448 12.14 23.71 13.76
CA ASN A 448 12.59 22.59 12.93
C ASN A 448 14.04 22.18 13.17
N LYS A 449 14.69 22.75 14.20
CA LYS A 449 16.10 22.49 14.54
C LYS A 449 17.05 22.68 13.36
N LEU A 450 16.74 23.63 12.46
CA LEU A 450 17.54 23.90 11.27
C LEU A 450 18.77 24.76 11.60
N THR A 451 19.95 24.27 11.23
CA THR A 451 21.22 24.99 11.41
C THR A 451 21.59 25.83 10.18
N GLY A 452 21.02 25.52 9.01
CA GLY A 452 21.29 26.17 7.72
C GLY A 452 20.22 27.17 7.27
N ASN A 453 20.47 27.84 6.14
CA ASN A 453 19.50 28.71 5.45
C ASN A 453 18.84 28.05 4.23
N MET A 454 19.31 26.86 3.87
CA MET A 454 18.75 26.02 2.81
C MET A 454 17.99 24.88 3.47
N VAL A 455 16.92 24.46 2.82
CA VAL A 455 16.11 23.33 3.22
C VAL A 455 16.17 22.32 2.07
N ASP A 456 16.38 21.05 2.38
CA ASP A 456 16.51 20.02 1.36
C ASP A 456 15.15 19.76 0.69
N GLU A 457 15.16 19.44 -0.60
CA GLU A 457 13.92 19.19 -1.36
C GLU A 457 13.11 18.05 -0.71
N GLY A 458 11.85 18.34 -0.38
CA GLY A 458 10.93 17.43 0.29
C GLY A 458 11.15 17.30 1.81
N GLU A 459 12.00 18.13 2.41
CA GLU A 459 12.14 18.22 3.87
C GLU A 459 10.88 18.83 4.49
N GLN A 460 10.39 18.19 5.54
CA GLN A 460 9.17 18.59 6.24
C GLN A 460 9.50 19.63 7.32
N LEU A 461 8.82 20.77 7.26
CA LEU A 461 8.93 21.85 8.22
C LEU A 461 7.61 22.08 8.95
N ILE A 462 7.70 22.31 10.25
CA ILE A 462 6.64 22.74 11.15
C ILE A 462 6.69 24.26 11.26
N ILE A 463 5.59 24.93 10.95
CA ILE A 463 5.44 26.38 10.98
C ILE A 463 4.31 26.74 11.94
N TYR A 464 4.56 27.56 12.97
CA TYR A 464 3.51 28.10 13.83
C TYR A 464 3.13 29.53 13.40
N GLN A 465 1.92 29.72 12.88
CA GLN A 465 1.48 31.00 12.31
C GLN A 465 0.37 31.64 13.17
N LYS A 466 0.44 32.95 13.44
CA LYS A 466 -0.62 33.68 14.19
C LYS A 466 -1.93 33.73 13.40
N ILE A 467 -3.05 33.51 14.08
CA ILE A 467 -4.38 33.37 13.47
C ILE A 467 -4.92 34.69 12.86
N ASN A 468 -4.43 35.86 13.28
CA ASN A 468 -5.03 37.18 12.93
C ASN A 468 -4.25 38.07 11.93
N LYS A 469 -3.48 37.52 10.99
CA LYS A 469 -2.97 38.31 9.84
C LYS A 469 -3.05 37.51 8.54
N VAL A 470 -4.18 37.61 7.82
CA VAL A 470 -4.29 37.14 6.44
C VAL A 470 -4.68 38.31 5.53
N LYS A 471 -3.72 38.80 4.75
CA LYS A 471 -3.97 39.15 3.34
C LYS A 471 -3.55 37.93 2.54
N SER A 472 -4.48 37.35 1.80
CA SER A 472 -4.27 36.16 0.97
C SER A 472 -3.13 36.39 -0.04
N PRO A 473 -2.13 35.50 -0.15
CA PRO A 473 -1.13 35.57 -1.21
C PRO A 473 -1.78 35.24 -2.56
N ASN A 474 -1.73 36.19 -3.49
CA ASN A 474 -2.20 36.01 -4.87
C ASN A 474 -1.26 35.05 -5.62
N TRP A 475 -1.79 33.90 -6.05
CA TRP A 475 -1.03 32.80 -6.66
C TRP A 475 -0.66 33.01 -8.15
N ASN A 476 -1.08 34.13 -8.76
CA ASN A 476 -0.90 34.36 -10.21
C ASN A 476 -0.01 35.56 -10.60
N ALA A 477 0.99 35.93 -9.80
CA ALA A 477 1.98 36.93 -10.23
C ALA A 477 3.20 36.25 -10.88
N LYS A 478 3.28 36.28 -12.22
CA LYS A 478 4.54 36.02 -12.95
C LYS A 478 5.59 37.07 -12.58
N PRO A 479 6.89 36.76 -12.55
CA PRO A 479 7.92 37.80 -12.46
C PRO A 479 7.92 38.57 -13.77
N HIS A 480 7.49 39.83 -13.73
CA HIS A 480 7.76 40.77 -14.82
C HIS A 480 9.21 41.23 -14.68
N GLU A 481 10.04 40.95 -15.68
CA GLU A 481 11.21 41.78 -15.96
C GLU A 481 10.70 43.18 -16.32
N GLN A 482 11.14 44.20 -15.58
CA GLN A 482 11.50 45.50 -16.11
C GLN A 482 12.27 46.36 -15.07
N ASN A 483 13.48 46.71 -15.48
CA ASN A 483 14.25 47.94 -15.23
C ASN A 483 13.93 48.81 -14.00
N LEU A 484 14.94 48.97 -13.14
CA LEU A 484 15.22 50.26 -12.50
C LEU A 484 16.68 50.66 -12.78
N LYS A 485 16.83 51.69 -13.62
CA LYS A 485 18.07 52.44 -13.80
C LYS A 485 18.32 53.32 -12.57
N LYS A 486 19.58 53.27 -12.11
CA LYS A 486 20.46 54.31 -11.52
C LYS A 486 19.86 55.54 -10.82
N GLN A 487 20.35 55.75 -9.58
CA GLN A 487 21.17 56.90 -9.10
C GLN A 487 21.79 56.51 -7.73
N THR A 488 23.10 56.27 -7.59
CA THR A 488 24.18 57.19 -7.12
C THR A 488 23.72 58.18 -6.03
N SER A 489 24.30 58.30 -4.83
CA SER A 489 25.72 58.32 -4.41
C SER A 489 25.81 58.16 -2.86
N SER A 490 26.78 57.41 -2.34
CA SER A 490 28.02 57.83 -1.63
C SER A 490 27.91 57.92 -0.09
N LYS A 491 28.62 57.01 0.61
CA LYS A 491 29.76 57.32 1.51
C LYS A 491 30.31 56.05 2.18
N GLU A 492 31.63 55.97 2.17
CA GLU A 492 32.51 54.92 2.68
C GLU A 492 32.65 54.93 4.22
N LYS A 493 33.00 53.79 4.82
CA LYS A 493 34.38 53.53 5.32
C LYS A 493 34.58 52.13 5.90
N ASN A 494 35.55 51.43 5.30
CA ASN A 494 36.60 50.56 5.83
C ASN A 494 36.48 49.90 7.22
N GLN A 495 36.75 48.59 7.23
CA GLN A 495 37.95 48.04 7.88
C GLN A 495 38.42 46.74 7.20
N THR A 496 39.72 46.71 6.88
CA THR A 496 40.49 45.65 6.23
C THR A 496 41.04 44.66 7.26
N ALA A 497 41.05 43.36 6.91
CA ALA A 497 41.88 42.36 7.59
C ALA A 497 42.66 41.54 6.55
N ASN A 498 43.99 41.70 6.60
CA ASN A 498 44.99 41.04 5.78
C ASN A 498 44.93 39.52 5.99
N THR A 499 44.71 38.72 4.94
CA THR A 499 44.67 37.25 5.04
C THR A 499 45.68 36.62 4.08
N GLN A 500 46.72 36.02 4.64
CA GLN A 500 47.64 35.12 3.92
C GLN A 500 46.87 33.91 3.39
N HIS A 501 47.22 33.43 2.19
CA HIS A 501 46.56 32.30 1.54
C HIS A 501 47.57 31.17 1.32
N TYR A 502 47.19 29.94 1.66
CA TYR A 502 47.96 28.72 1.39
C TYR A 502 47.60 28.13 0.01
N ILE A 503 48.55 27.55 -0.72
CA ILE A 503 48.32 26.93 -2.02
C ILE A 503 48.18 25.41 -1.89
N TYR A 504 47.00 24.89 -2.21
CA TYR A 504 46.72 23.46 -2.28
C TYR A 504 46.81 22.94 -3.73
N VAL A 505 47.52 21.83 -3.93
CA VAL A 505 47.60 21.14 -5.23
C VAL A 505 46.58 20.00 -5.26
N VAL A 506 45.63 20.08 -6.18
CA VAL A 506 44.56 19.08 -6.39
C VAL A 506 45.16 17.71 -6.71
N LYS A 507 44.74 16.66 -5.99
CA LYS A 507 45.17 15.27 -6.24
C LYS A 507 44.12 14.49 -7.03
N SER A 508 44.51 13.34 -7.61
CA SER A 508 43.54 12.45 -8.26
C SER A 508 42.46 12.00 -7.27
N GLY A 509 41.18 12.16 -7.64
CA GLY A 509 40.02 11.90 -6.78
C GLY A 509 39.51 13.10 -5.98
N ASP A 510 40.20 14.24 -5.99
CA ASP A 510 39.71 15.46 -5.33
C ASP A 510 38.55 16.10 -6.10
N SER A 511 37.60 16.67 -5.36
CA SER A 511 36.53 17.53 -5.85
C SER A 511 36.51 18.83 -5.05
N LEU A 512 35.89 19.89 -5.59
CA LEU A 512 35.73 21.13 -4.83
C LEU A 512 35.02 20.91 -3.49
N TYR A 513 34.11 19.93 -3.43
CA TYR A 513 33.40 19.58 -2.21
C TYR A 513 34.32 18.94 -1.18
N THR A 514 35.12 17.94 -1.57
CA THR A 514 36.04 17.26 -0.65
C THR A 514 37.16 18.18 -0.17
N ILE A 515 37.66 19.07 -1.04
CA ILE A 515 38.64 20.10 -0.66
C ILE A 515 38.01 21.14 0.26
N ALA A 516 36.80 21.63 -0.04
CA ALA A 516 36.13 22.61 0.81
C ALA A 516 35.86 22.06 2.21
N GLN A 517 35.43 20.80 2.34
CA GLN A 517 35.28 20.16 3.65
C GLN A 517 36.61 20.02 4.39
N LYS A 518 37.66 19.56 3.70
CA LYS A 518 38.99 19.37 4.30
C LYS A 518 39.55 20.66 4.92
N PHE A 519 39.32 21.79 4.26
CA PHE A 519 39.78 23.11 4.73
C PHE A 519 38.68 23.92 5.42
N LYS A 520 37.57 23.28 5.83
CA LYS A 520 36.45 23.91 6.55
C LYS A 520 35.94 25.21 5.90
N THR A 521 35.99 25.27 4.57
CA THR A 521 35.44 26.36 3.76
C THR A 521 34.22 25.84 2.97
N THR A 522 33.66 26.66 2.08
CA THR A 522 32.57 26.24 1.20
C THR A 522 33.02 26.21 -0.25
N VAL A 523 32.41 25.35 -1.06
CA VAL A 523 32.65 25.31 -2.51
C VAL A 523 32.50 26.71 -3.12
N LYS A 524 31.47 27.45 -2.71
CA LYS A 524 31.26 28.83 -3.19
C LYS A 524 32.43 29.75 -2.82
N LYS A 525 32.88 29.75 -1.56
CA LYS A 525 34.03 30.57 -1.13
C LYS A 525 35.31 30.15 -1.84
N LEU A 526 35.54 28.86 -1.98
CA LEU A 526 36.70 28.30 -2.67
C LEU A 526 36.71 28.66 -4.17
N LYS A 527 35.56 28.61 -4.84
CA LYS A 527 35.40 29.03 -6.24
C LYS A 527 35.60 30.52 -6.41
N THR A 528 35.01 31.33 -5.54
CA THR A 528 35.20 32.79 -5.59
C THR A 528 36.65 33.16 -5.34
N LEU A 529 37.31 32.53 -4.37
CA LEU A 529 38.72 32.77 -4.05
C LEU A 529 39.68 32.39 -5.19
N ASN A 530 39.30 31.41 -6.01
CA ASN A 530 40.10 30.91 -7.13
C ASN A 530 39.55 31.30 -8.51
N SER A 531 38.56 32.19 -8.56
CA SER A 531 37.87 32.62 -9.79
C SER A 531 37.38 31.45 -10.66
N LEU A 532 36.98 30.33 -10.05
CA LEU A 532 36.53 29.14 -10.76
C LEU A 532 35.08 29.29 -11.24
N ARG A 533 34.88 29.15 -12.54
CA ARG A 533 33.54 29.18 -13.17
C ARG A 533 32.86 27.82 -13.22
N SER A 534 33.61 26.72 -13.10
CA SER A 534 33.10 25.34 -13.13
C SER A 534 33.51 24.56 -11.89
N ASP A 535 32.87 23.40 -11.69
CA ASP A 535 33.18 22.50 -10.57
C ASP A 535 34.20 21.41 -10.92
N LYS A 536 34.71 21.42 -12.16
CA LYS A 536 35.69 20.44 -12.63
C LYS A 536 37.10 20.85 -12.18
N LEU A 537 37.80 19.93 -11.52
CA LEU A 537 39.19 20.10 -11.13
C LEU A 537 40.07 19.10 -11.88
N LYS A 538 41.29 19.52 -12.23
CA LYS A 538 42.31 18.63 -12.80
C LYS A 538 43.36 18.29 -11.74
N PRO A 539 43.77 17.02 -11.62
CA PRO A 539 44.94 16.68 -10.80
C PRO A 539 46.15 17.54 -11.18
N GLY A 540 46.85 18.09 -10.21
CA GLY A 540 47.94 19.07 -10.38
C GLY A 540 47.50 20.54 -10.36
N GLN A 541 46.21 20.85 -10.41
CA GLN A 541 45.71 22.22 -10.36
C GLN A 541 45.97 22.87 -8.98
N LYS A 542 46.48 24.10 -8.95
CA LYS A 542 46.75 24.85 -7.72
C LYS A 542 45.55 25.71 -7.32
N LEU A 543 45.12 25.63 -6.07
CA LEU A 543 44.03 26.41 -5.48
C LEU A 543 44.52 27.18 -4.26
N LYS A 544 44.22 28.47 -4.19
CA LYS A 544 44.32 29.33 -3.01
C LYS A 544 43.28 28.93 -1.99
N ILE A 545 43.72 28.70 -0.76
CA ILE A 545 42.91 28.35 0.41
C ILE A 545 43.16 29.42 1.49
N LYS A 546 42.11 29.78 2.23
CA LYS A 546 42.20 30.65 3.41
C LYS A 546 42.31 29.82 4.68
#